data_AF-A0A511BP41-F1
#
_entry.id   AF-A0A511BP41-F1
#
_cell.length_a   1.000
_cell.length_b   1.000
_cell.length_c   1.000
_cell.angle_alpha   90.00
_cell.angle_beta   90.00
_cell.angle_gamma   90.00
#
_symmetry.space_group_name_H-M   'P 1'
#
loop_
_entity.id
_entity.type
_entity.pdbx_description
1 polymer ?
#
loop_
_entity_poly.entity_id
_entity_poly.type
_entity_poly.pdbx_seq_one_letter_code
_entity_poly.pdbx_strand_id
1 'polypeptide(L)'
;MHSHADTEGNVRILVVSLTALSPHDKSRLGTRFFRPGNREMPHGTVYHDLGGTPPQADEPVSMATSQLDPLTALLRSLASLRLVVTFGITAHLTTIESYGIPWSRIPYRAGLLTALPDGLIIANLPALGIMPLETMEPALTRMIPVLRREGIL
;
A
#
# COMPACT_ATOMS: atom_id res chain seq x y z
N MET A 1 21.71 29.07 15.63
CA MET A 1 22.22 28.85 14.25
C MET A 1 21.53 27.60 13.73
N HIS A 2 20.67 27.77 12.72
CA HIS A 2 19.87 26.71 12.12
C HIS A 2 20.76 25.71 11.39
N SER A 3 20.67 24.44 11.75
CA SER A 3 21.16 23.34 10.91
C SER A 3 19.97 22.83 10.11
N HIS A 4 19.85 23.35 8.88
CA HIS A 4 18.94 22.84 7.87
C HIS A 4 19.60 21.57 7.31
N ALA A 5 19.37 20.44 7.98
CA ALA A 5 19.73 19.14 7.44
C ALA A 5 18.72 18.83 6.34
N ASP A 6 19.17 19.03 5.10
CA ASP A 6 18.57 18.55 3.87
C ASP A 6 18.05 17.12 4.09
N THR A 7 16.76 16.99 4.34
CA THR A 7 16.08 15.70 4.41
C THR A 7 15.73 15.35 2.98
N GLU A 8 16.74 14.94 2.19
CA GLU A 8 16.50 14.34 0.88
C GLU A 8 15.52 13.17 1.09
N GLY A 9 14.28 13.41 0.68
CA GLY A 9 13.10 12.68 1.14
C GLY A 9 13.13 11.20 0.77
N ASN A 10 13.39 10.35 1.75
CA ASN A 10 13.18 8.91 1.63
C ASN A 10 11.67 8.63 1.60
N VAL A 11 11.07 8.73 0.41
CA VAL A 11 9.65 8.42 0.23
C VAL A 11 9.43 6.93 0.46
N ARG A 12 8.56 6.59 1.40
CA ARG A 12 8.22 5.19 1.70
C ARG A 12 6.92 4.79 1.02
N ILE A 13 6.89 3.55 0.55
CA ILE A 13 5.74 2.91 -0.08
C ILE A 13 5.40 1.68 0.76
N LEU A 14 4.17 1.59 1.24
CA LEU A 14 3.67 0.40 1.93
C LEU A 14 2.77 -0.39 0.99
N VAL A 15 2.97 -1.70 0.93
CA VAL A 15 2.13 -2.62 0.17
C VAL A 15 1.40 -3.53 1.14
N VAL A 16 0.07 -3.56 1.08
CA VAL A 16 -0.81 -4.30 1.98
C VAL A 16 -1.62 -5.33 1.20
N SER A 17 -1.54 -6.60 1.57
CA SER A 17 -2.20 -7.71 0.89
C SER A 17 -2.80 -8.70 1.87
N LEU A 18 -3.88 -9.39 1.50
CA LEU A 18 -4.43 -10.51 2.28
C LEU A 18 -3.66 -11.82 2.04
N THR A 19 -3.02 -11.97 0.88
CA THR A 19 -2.21 -13.15 0.55
C THR A 19 -0.74 -12.80 0.63
N ALA A 20 0.05 -13.69 1.23
CA ALA A 20 1.50 -13.56 1.26
C ALA A 20 2.03 -13.39 -0.17
N LEU A 21 2.70 -12.28 -0.42
CA LEU A 21 3.29 -12.01 -1.72
C LEU A 21 4.45 -12.99 -1.97
N SER A 22 4.45 -13.63 -3.14
CA SER A 22 5.58 -14.45 -3.55
C SER A 22 6.84 -13.58 -3.71
N PRO A 23 8.06 -14.13 -3.57
CA PRO A 23 9.29 -13.36 -3.83
C PRO A 23 9.33 -12.73 -5.23
N HIS A 24 8.72 -13.41 -6.21
CA HIS A 24 8.60 -12.92 -7.58
C HIS A 24 7.69 -11.68 -7.66
N ASP A 25 6.52 -11.70 -7.01
CA ASP A 25 5.61 -10.55 -6.99
C ASP A 25 6.22 -9.36 -6.24
N LYS A 26 6.92 -9.60 -5.13
CA LYS A 26 7.69 -8.57 -4.41
C LYS A 26 8.77 -7.96 -5.30
N SER A 27 9.50 -8.76 -6.08
CA SER A 27 10.52 -8.27 -7.00
C SER A 27 9.91 -7.43 -8.13
N ARG A 28 8.77 -7.86 -8.69
CA ARG A 28 8.07 -7.12 -9.75
C ARG A 28 7.47 -5.81 -9.27
N LEU A 29 6.82 -5.81 -8.12
CA LEU A 29 6.33 -4.58 -7.50
C LEU A 29 7.52 -3.66 -7.17
N GLY A 30 8.58 -4.22 -6.58
CA GLY A 30 9.82 -3.51 -6.29
C GLY A 30 10.40 -2.83 -7.53
N THR A 31 10.63 -3.56 -8.63
CA THR A 31 11.18 -2.99 -9.88
C THR A 31 10.28 -1.97 -10.56
N ARG A 32 8.96 -2.04 -10.36
CA ARG A 32 8.03 -1.05 -10.93
C ARG A 32 8.01 0.25 -10.14
N PHE A 33 8.15 0.17 -8.82
CA PHE A 33 8.22 1.33 -7.94
C PHE A 33 9.65 1.84 -7.72
N PHE A 34 10.66 1.02 -7.98
CA PHE A 34 12.09 1.35 -7.93
C PHE A 34 12.65 1.26 -9.35
N ARG A 35 12.71 2.38 -10.06
CA ARG A 35 13.41 2.44 -11.34
C ARG A 35 14.87 2.80 -11.08
N PRO A 36 15.85 1.94 -11.37
CA PRO A 36 17.26 2.31 -11.32
C PRO A 36 17.56 3.15 -12.56
N GLY A 37 17.43 4.47 -12.46
CA GLY A 37 17.67 5.35 -13.60
C GLY A 37 17.41 6.81 -13.29
N ASN A 38 18.48 7.49 -12.89
CA ASN A 38 18.63 8.92 -12.56
C ASN A 38 18.10 9.37 -11.19
N ARG A 39 19.09 9.66 -10.32
CA ARG A 39 19.02 9.97 -8.88
C ARG A 39 18.47 8.82 -8.04
N GLU A 40 19.38 8.15 -7.33
CA GLU A 40 19.04 7.25 -6.24
C GLU A 40 18.35 8.04 -5.12
N MET A 41 17.04 8.27 -5.24
CA MET A 41 16.22 8.44 -4.04
C MET A 41 15.97 7.03 -3.49
N PRO A 42 16.43 6.69 -2.28
CA PRO A 42 16.13 5.40 -1.70
C PRO A 42 14.65 5.38 -1.34
N HIS A 43 13.78 4.87 -2.21
CA HIS A 43 12.39 4.61 -1.89
C HIS A 43 12.28 3.29 -1.11
N GLY A 44 12.03 3.36 0.19
CA GLY A 44 11.80 2.16 1.00
C GLY A 44 10.42 1.54 0.70
N THR A 45 10.38 0.42 -0.02
CA THR A 45 9.14 -0.37 -0.18
C THR A 45 9.03 -1.39 0.96
N VAL A 46 7.93 -1.32 1.71
CA VAL A 46 7.61 -2.21 2.83
C VAL A 46 6.41 -3.06 2.44
N TYR A 47 6.46 -4.35 2.74
CA TYR A 47 5.35 -5.29 2.48
C TYR A 47 4.72 -5.70 3.80
N HIS A 48 3.40 -5.66 3.86
CA HIS A 48 2.60 -6.11 4.99
C HIS A 48 1.51 -7.05 4.52
N ASP A 49 1.58 -8.28 5.00
CA ASP A 49 0.59 -9.30 4.72
C ASP A 49 -0.40 -9.33 5.90
N LEU A 50 -1.68 -9.06 5.63
CA LEU A 50 -2.79 -9.13 6.60
C LEU A 50 -3.15 -10.56 6.98
N GLY A 51 -2.47 -11.55 6.39
CA GLY A 51 -2.72 -12.97 6.61
C GLY A 51 -3.93 -13.47 5.84
N GLY A 52 -3.89 -14.76 5.48
CA GLY A 52 -4.99 -15.44 4.84
C GLY A 52 -4.90 -16.94 5.05
N THR A 53 -5.70 -17.46 5.98
CA THR A 53 -6.47 -18.65 5.68
C THR A 53 -7.77 -18.17 5.01
N PRO A 54 -8.19 -18.74 3.86
CA PRO A 54 -9.57 -18.57 3.42
C PRO A 54 -10.50 -19.09 4.54
N PRO A 55 -11.64 -18.44 4.82
CA PRO A 55 -12.58 -18.97 5.79
C PRO A 55 -13.07 -20.34 5.28
N GLN A 56 -12.65 -21.42 5.94
CA GLN A 56 -13.36 -22.69 5.84
C GLN A 56 -14.77 -22.46 6.40
N ALA A 57 -15.76 -22.95 5.65
CA ALA A 57 -17.15 -22.52 5.69
C ALA A 57 -17.96 -22.90 6.95
N ASP A 58 -17.36 -23.12 8.11
CA ASP A 58 -18.06 -23.72 9.26
C ASP A 58 -17.87 -23.05 10.63
N GLU A 59 -17.17 -21.93 10.74
CA GLU A 59 -17.08 -21.21 12.03
C GLU A 59 -17.84 -19.87 11.98
N PRO A 60 -18.67 -19.56 13.01
CA PRO A 60 -19.31 -18.26 13.12
C PRO A 60 -18.18 -17.22 13.21
N VAL A 61 -18.10 -16.35 12.21
CA VAL A 61 -17.11 -15.28 12.12
C VAL A 61 -17.29 -14.35 13.32
N SER A 62 -16.58 -14.65 14.40
CA SER A 62 -16.29 -13.70 15.44
C SER A 62 -15.34 -12.69 14.80
N MET A 63 -15.85 -11.51 14.47
CA MET A 63 -15.08 -10.35 14.02
C MET A 63 -14.04 -9.99 15.08
N ALA A 64 -12.91 -10.70 15.08
CA ALA A 64 -11.79 -10.41 15.95
C ALA A 64 -11.07 -9.17 15.41
N THR A 65 -11.41 -8.04 16.00
CA THR A 65 -10.80 -6.70 15.87
C THR A 65 -9.34 -6.64 16.35
N SER A 66 -8.53 -7.68 16.14
CA SER A 66 -7.20 -7.82 16.78
C SER A 66 -6.00 -7.72 15.84
N GLN A 67 -6.17 -7.30 14.58
CA GLN A 67 -5.05 -7.04 13.67
C GLN A 67 -4.70 -5.54 13.49
N LEU A 68 -5.37 -4.65 14.24
CA LEU A 68 -5.22 -3.20 14.15
C LEU A 68 -3.88 -2.70 14.69
N ASP A 69 -3.36 -3.28 15.78
CA ASP A 69 -2.13 -2.83 16.43
C ASP A 69 -0.87 -2.92 15.54
N PRO A 70 -0.58 -4.03 14.84
CA PRO A 70 0.65 -4.13 14.04
C PRO A 70 0.65 -3.20 12.82
N LEU A 71 -0.48 -3.05 12.11
CA LEU A 71 -0.53 -2.15 10.95
C LEU A 71 -0.51 -0.68 11.38
N THR A 72 -1.22 -0.32 12.45
CA THR A 72 -1.19 1.05 12.98
C THR A 72 0.20 1.43 13.46
N ALA A 73 0.89 0.54 14.19
CA ALA A 73 2.26 0.75 14.61
C ALA A 73 3.21 0.85 13.41
N LEU A 74 3.04 -0.01 12.40
CA LEU A 74 3.81 0.04 11.16
C LEU A 74 3.64 1.39 10.47
N LEU A 75 2.40 1.80 10.19
CA LEU A 75 2.08 3.09 9.55
C LEU A 75 2.71 4.27 10.29
N ARG A 76 2.63 4.28 11.63
CA ARG A 76 3.26 5.31 12.47
C ARG A 76 4.79 5.28 12.44
N SER A 77 5.40 4.10 12.32
CA SER A 77 6.86 3.94 12.23
C SER A 77 7.43 4.39 10.88
N LEU A 78 6.61 4.45 9.83
CA LEU A 78 7.02 4.88 8.50
C LEU A 78 6.92 6.39 8.35
N ALA A 79 7.79 7.12 9.07
CA ALA A 79 8.02 8.53 8.80
C ALA A 79 8.40 8.68 7.31
N SER A 80 7.63 9.50 6.57
CA SER A 80 7.70 9.66 5.09
C SER A 80 6.95 8.64 4.24
N LEU A 81 5.98 7.91 4.80
CA LEU A 81 5.01 7.14 3.99
C LEU A 81 4.17 8.08 3.10
N ARG A 82 4.24 7.88 1.77
CA ARG A 82 3.47 8.67 0.79
C ARG A 82 2.53 7.85 -0.06
N LEU A 83 2.71 6.53 -0.11
CA LEU A 83 1.87 5.64 -0.90
C LEU A 83 1.56 4.37 -0.11
N VAL A 84 0.28 4.00 -0.03
CA VAL A 84 -0.17 2.68 0.39
C VAL A 84 -0.83 1.98 -0.79
N VAL A 85 -0.29 0.85 -1.22
CA VAL A 85 -0.89 -0.01 -2.25
C VAL A 85 -1.66 -1.12 -1.55
N THR A 86 -2.96 -1.22 -1.79
CA THR A 86 -3.86 -2.19 -1.16
C THR A 86 -4.35 -3.20 -2.19
N PHE A 87 -4.24 -4.50 -1.88
CA PHE A 87 -4.76 -5.57 -2.73
C PHE A 87 -6.07 -6.12 -2.18
N GLY A 88 -7.18 -5.71 -2.78
CA GLY A 88 -8.53 -6.11 -2.41
C GLY A 88 -9.20 -5.19 -1.39
N ILE A 89 -10.51 -5.38 -1.23
CA ILE A 89 -11.35 -4.53 -0.38
C ILE A 89 -10.96 -4.63 1.11
N THR A 90 -10.61 -5.81 1.60
CA THR A 90 -10.20 -6.00 3.00
C THR A 90 -8.92 -5.22 3.31
N ALA A 91 -7.91 -5.31 2.43
CA ALA A 91 -6.66 -4.55 2.60
C ALA A 91 -6.89 -3.04 2.63
N HIS A 92 -7.81 -2.56 1.80
CA HIS A 92 -8.25 -1.16 1.81
C HIS A 92 -8.93 -0.78 3.12
N LEU A 93 -9.94 -1.54 3.55
CA LEU A 93 -10.70 -1.25 4.77
C LEU A 93 -9.80 -1.26 6.02
N THR A 94 -8.93 -2.26 6.16
CA THR A 94 -7.99 -2.33 7.29
C THR A 94 -6.99 -1.16 7.25
N THR A 95 -6.52 -0.76 6.06
CA THR A 95 -5.62 0.40 5.92
C THR A 95 -6.29 1.67 6.39
N ILE A 96 -7.49 1.99 5.89
CA ILE A 96 -8.19 3.23 6.27
C ILE A 96 -8.60 3.21 7.75
N GLU A 97 -8.94 2.04 8.29
CA GLU A 97 -9.25 1.86 9.71
C GLU A 97 -8.02 2.08 10.60
N SER A 98 -6.84 1.56 10.23
CA SER A 98 -5.58 1.82 10.93
C SER A 98 -5.13 3.28 10.84
N TYR A 99 -5.61 4.02 9.84
CA TYR A 99 -5.48 5.48 9.75
C TYR A 99 -6.55 6.25 10.55
N GLY A 100 -7.50 5.56 11.18
CA GLY A 100 -8.62 6.17 11.91
C GLY A 100 -9.68 6.80 11.01
N ILE A 101 -9.75 6.40 9.74
CA ILE A 101 -10.68 6.94 8.75
C ILE A 101 -11.92 6.03 8.66
N PRO A 102 -13.14 6.59 8.84
CA PRO A 102 -14.38 5.82 8.68
C PRO A 102 -14.53 5.27 7.26
N TRP A 103 -15.05 4.03 7.15
CA TRP A 103 -15.20 3.33 5.87
C TRP A 103 -16.07 4.06 4.84
N SER A 104 -17.01 4.87 5.31
CA SER A 104 -17.89 5.69 4.46
C SER A 104 -17.17 6.85 3.76
N ARG A 105 -15.98 7.27 4.24
CA ARG A 105 -15.27 8.43 3.69
C ARG A 105 -14.43 8.10 2.47
N ILE A 106 -13.90 6.89 2.39
CA ILE A 106 -13.01 6.48 1.30
C ILE A 106 -13.50 5.13 0.75
N PRO A 107 -14.35 5.16 -0.28
CA PRO A 107 -14.82 3.92 -0.89
C PRO A 107 -13.67 3.21 -1.62
N TYR A 108 -13.66 1.88 -1.53
CA TYR A 108 -12.75 1.07 -2.34
C TYR A 108 -13.11 1.18 -3.82
N ARG A 109 -12.12 1.47 -4.67
CA ARG A 109 -12.26 1.43 -6.13
C ARG A 109 -10.97 0.91 -6.78
N ALA A 110 -11.01 -0.33 -7.28
CA ALA A 110 -9.87 -0.95 -7.93
C ALA A 110 -9.38 -0.13 -9.15
N GLY A 111 -8.07 0.01 -9.29
CA GLY A 111 -7.42 0.76 -10.36
C GLY A 111 -7.45 2.28 -10.18
N LEU A 112 -7.90 2.79 -9.03
CA LEU A 112 -7.91 4.22 -8.72
C LEU A 112 -6.95 4.58 -7.59
N LEU A 113 -6.42 5.79 -7.69
CA LEU A 113 -5.63 6.47 -6.67
C LEU A 113 -6.54 7.42 -5.89
N THR A 114 -6.44 7.39 -4.58
CA THR A 114 -7.12 8.33 -3.70
C THR A 114 -6.08 9.08 -2.87
N ALA A 115 -5.97 10.39 -3.09
CA ALA A 115 -5.13 11.26 -2.27
C ALA A 115 -5.88 11.67 -0.99
N LEU A 116 -5.20 11.63 0.14
CA LEU A 116 -5.67 12.07 1.44
C LEU A 116 -5.23 13.53 1.71
N PRO A 117 -5.89 14.25 2.64
CA PRO A 117 -5.54 15.63 2.97
C PRO A 117 -4.12 15.84 3.51
N ASP A 118 -3.50 14.79 4.06
CA ASP A 118 -2.13 14.79 4.57
C ASP A 118 -1.07 14.50 3.47
N GLY A 119 -1.52 14.31 2.22
CA GLY A 119 -0.64 14.00 1.09
C GLY A 119 -0.33 12.51 0.92
N LEU A 120 -0.90 11.63 1.75
CA LEU A 120 -0.83 10.19 1.54
C LEU A 120 -1.68 9.78 0.33
N ILE A 121 -1.19 8.87 -0.49
CA ILE A 121 -1.95 8.29 -1.60
C ILE A 121 -2.28 6.84 -1.32
N ILE A 122 -3.53 6.45 -1.52
CA ILE A 122 -3.99 5.07 -1.46
C ILE A 122 -4.22 4.56 -2.88
N ALA A 123 -3.57 3.47 -3.22
CA ALA A 123 -3.59 2.81 -4.52
C ALA A 123 -4.31 1.47 -4.39
N ASN A 124 -5.53 1.39 -4.91
CA ASN A 124 -6.34 0.19 -4.80
C ASN A 124 -6.15 -0.73 -6.01
N LEU A 125 -5.77 -1.98 -5.77
CA LEU A 125 -5.68 -3.04 -6.77
C LEU A 125 -6.62 -4.19 -6.39
N PRO A 126 -7.10 -5.00 -7.36
CA PRO A 126 -7.86 -6.21 -7.05
C PRO A 126 -7.05 -7.17 -6.17
N ALA A 127 -7.70 -8.12 -5.49
CA ALA A 127 -6.98 -9.10 -4.69
C ALA A 127 -6.18 -10.07 -5.58
N LEU A 128 -4.96 -10.41 -5.18
CA LEU A 128 -4.07 -11.30 -5.95
C LEU A 128 -4.59 -12.74 -6.07
N GLY A 129 -5.39 -13.21 -5.11
CA GLY A 129 -6.07 -14.51 -5.21
C GLY A 129 -7.21 -14.54 -6.24
N ILE A 130 -7.68 -13.38 -6.69
CA ILE A 130 -8.74 -13.25 -7.71
C ILE A 130 -8.13 -12.98 -9.09
N MET A 131 -7.04 -12.22 -9.14
CA MET A 131 -6.41 -11.78 -10.37
C MET A 131 -4.88 -11.78 -10.23
N PRO A 132 -4.12 -12.45 -11.12
CA PRO A 132 -2.66 -12.40 -11.10
C PRO A 132 -2.10 -10.97 -11.21
N LEU A 133 -0.91 -10.73 -10.66
CA LEU A 133 -0.24 -9.43 -10.76
C LEU A 133 -0.03 -8.98 -12.22
N GLU A 134 0.21 -9.93 -13.13
CA GLU A 134 0.36 -9.69 -14.57
C GLU A 134 -0.85 -9.01 -15.19
N THR A 135 -2.03 -9.49 -14.84
CA THR A 135 -3.30 -8.94 -15.31
C THR A 135 -3.61 -7.57 -14.69
N MET A 136 -2.91 -7.19 -13.62
CA MET A 136 -2.99 -5.86 -13.01
C MET A 136 -1.98 -4.86 -13.59
N GLU A 137 -1.04 -5.29 -14.45
CA GLU A 137 -0.06 -4.40 -15.06
C GLU A 137 -0.65 -3.17 -15.76
N PRO A 138 -1.78 -3.27 -16.50
CA PRO A 138 -2.39 -2.10 -17.12
C PRO A 138 -2.87 -1.08 -16.07
N ALA A 139 -3.37 -1.53 -14.92
CA ALA A 139 -3.80 -0.66 -13.85
C ALA A 139 -2.60 0.05 -13.21
N LEU A 140 -1.55 -0.71 -12.87
CA LEU A 140 -0.29 -0.16 -12.35
C LEU A 140 0.31 0.88 -13.30
N THR A 141 0.35 0.56 -14.60
CA THR A 141 0.91 1.44 -15.64
C THR A 141 0.16 2.76 -15.74
N ARG A 142 -1.17 2.74 -15.59
CA ARG A 142 -1.99 3.96 -15.57
C ARG A 142 -1.73 4.84 -14.35
N MET A 143 -1.27 4.25 -13.24
CA MET A 143 -1.00 4.97 -12.00
C MET A 143 0.37 5.65 -12.00
N ILE A 144 1.37 5.09 -12.70
CA ILE A 144 2.75 5.62 -12.75
C ILE A 144 2.83 7.13 -13.06
N PRO A 145 2.16 7.67 -14.09
CA PRO A 145 2.25 9.10 -14.40
C PRO A 145 1.76 10.00 -13.27
N VAL A 146 0.74 9.55 -12.53
CA VAL A 146 0.21 10.29 -11.38
C VAL A 146 1.21 10.23 -10.24
N LEU A 147 1.72 9.04 -9.91
CA LEU A 147 2.71 8.87 -8.85
C LEU A 147 3.99 9.68 -9.11
N ARG A 148 4.42 9.82 -10.37
CA ARG A 148 5.54 10.70 -10.75
C ARG A 148 5.23 12.18 -10.55
N ARG A 149 4.04 12.63 -10.94
CA ARG A 149 3.60 14.02 -10.73
C ARG A 149 3.61 14.38 -9.25
N GLU A 150 3.23 13.42 -8.41
CA GLU A 150 3.22 13.55 -6.95
C GLU A 150 4.61 13.40 -6.34
N GLY A 151 5.66 13.14 -7.12
CA GLY A 151 7.03 12.97 -6.64
C GLY A 151 7.22 11.72 -5.76
N ILE A 152 6.41 10.68 -6.00
CA ILE A 152 6.52 9.37 -5.35
C ILE A 152 7.45 8.45 -6.14
N LEU A 153 7.46 8.58 -7.47
CA LEU A 153 8.23 7.81 -8.46
C LEU A 153 8.99 8.71 -9.44
#